data_AF-A0A433RNN0-F1
#
_entry.id   AF-A0A433RNN0-F1
#
_cell.length_a   1.000
_cell.length_b   1.000
_cell.length_c   1.000
_cell.angle_alpha   90.00
_cell.angle_beta   90.00
_cell.angle_gamma   90.00
#
_symmetry.space_group_name_H-M   'P 1'
#
loop_
_entity.id
_entity.type
_entity.pdbx_description
1 polymer ?
#
loop_
_entity_poly.entity_id
_entity_poly.type
_entity_poly.pdbx_seq_one_letter_code
_entity_poly.pdbx_strand_id
1 'polypeptide(L)'
;MGELTLWDQAEQALENVLKRLGFPYKINEGDGAFYGPKIDIHIKDAIKRSHQCATVQLDFQLPEKFDLTYINEDNEKVRPVVIHRAVFGSIDRFLGILIEHFGGAFPLWLAPKQVQLIGVSTVHHDYVKKVKEALRKEGIRVGVDERNEKLGRKIRDAQLQKIPYILVLGDEEVATQAVSVRTYRQEGLEKMAIDTFIQQIKQEIAQKKLPILTKL
;
A
#
# COMPACT_ATOMS: atom_id res chain seq x y z
N MET A 1 10.46 -28.65 21.32
CA MET A 1 9.83 -28.25 22.60
C MET A 1 8.32 -28.33 22.42
N GLY A 2 7.59 -28.72 23.48
CA GLY A 2 6.16 -29.02 23.41
C GLY A 2 5.87 -30.52 23.28
N GLU A 3 4.68 -30.94 23.71
CA GLU A 3 4.22 -32.33 23.52
C GLU A 3 3.95 -32.62 22.04
N LEU A 4 4.36 -33.80 21.57
CA LEU A 4 4.18 -34.23 20.17
C LEU A 4 2.71 -34.23 19.76
N THR A 5 1.83 -34.65 20.67
CA THR A 5 0.38 -34.69 20.47
C THR A 5 -0.21 -33.31 20.16
N LEU A 6 0.26 -32.25 20.83
CA LEU A 6 -0.17 -30.88 20.57
C LEU A 6 0.33 -30.37 19.22
N TRP A 7 1.55 -30.76 18.83
CA TRP A 7 2.10 -30.44 17.51
C TRP A 7 1.30 -31.08 16.38
N ASP A 8 1.03 -32.39 16.48
CA ASP A 8 0.25 -33.13 15.48
C ASP A 8 -1.16 -32.53 15.32
N GLN A 9 -1.80 -32.18 16.44
CA GLN A 9 -3.11 -31.51 16.42
C GLN A 9 -3.03 -30.14 15.72
N ALA A 10 -2.00 -29.34 16.03
CA ALA A 10 -1.85 -28.00 15.47
C ALA A 10 -1.55 -28.06 13.97
N GLU A 11 -0.68 -28.97 13.54
CA GLU A 11 -0.30 -29.16 12.13
C GLU A 11 -1.51 -29.64 11.33
N GLN A 12 -2.22 -30.65 11.84
CA GLN A 12 -3.43 -31.17 11.19
C GLN A 12 -4.52 -30.10 11.08
N ALA A 13 -4.68 -29.25 12.10
CA ALA A 13 -5.64 -28.15 12.07
C ALA A 13 -5.32 -27.13 10.96
N LEU A 14 -4.06 -26.71 10.84
CA LEU A 14 -3.64 -25.78 9.78
C LEU A 14 -3.73 -26.42 8.39
N GLU A 15 -3.37 -27.69 8.27
CA GLU A 15 -3.46 -28.45 7.02
C GLU A 15 -4.93 -28.57 6.55
N ASN A 16 -5.84 -28.88 7.47
CA ASN A 16 -7.27 -28.96 7.19
C ASN A 16 -7.84 -27.64 6.68
N VAL A 17 -7.37 -26.50 7.22
CA VAL A 17 -7.75 -25.17 6.73
C VAL A 17 -7.30 -24.97 5.29
N LEU A 18 -6.05 -25.29 4.96
CA LEU A 18 -5.52 -25.16 3.60
C LEU A 18 -6.27 -26.06 2.61
N LYS A 19 -6.51 -27.33 2.98
CA LYS A 19 -7.29 -28.29 2.19
C LYS A 19 -8.72 -27.80 1.94
N ARG A 20 -9.42 -27.34 2.98
CA ARG A 20 -10.80 -26.85 2.87
C ARG A 20 -10.91 -25.61 1.98
N LEU A 21 -9.91 -24.72 2.02
CA LEU A 21 -9.87 -23.51 1.20
C LEU A 21 -9.33 -23.78 -0.22
N GLY A 22 -8.84 -24.97 -0.50
CA GLY A 22 -8.30 -25.35 -1.82
C GLY A 22 -6.99 -24.62 -2.17
N PHE A 23 -6.23 -24.15 -1.17
CA PHE A 23 -4.96 -23.48 -1.44
C PHE A 23 -3.85 -24.49 -1.69
N PRO A 24 -3.05 -24.35 -2.77
CA PRO A 24 -1.86 -25.16 -2.95
C PRO A 24 -0.79 -24.77 -1.93
N TYR A 25 -0.17 -25.77 -1.30
CA TYR A 25 0.91 -25.57 -0.34
C TYR A 25 1.99 -26.64 -0.47
N LYS A 26 3.12 -26.41 0.19
CA LYS A 26 4.19 -27.39 0.38
C LYS A 26 4.51 -27.45 1.87
N ILE A 27 4.81 -28.64 2.37
CA ILE A 27 5.32 -28.81 3.73
C ILE A 27 6.76 -28.29 3.77
N ASN A 28 7.07 -27.47 4.77
CA ASN A 28 8.42 -26.98 5.06
C ASN A 28 8.86 -27.56 6.41
N GLU A 29 9.40 -28.77 6.38
CA GLU A 29 9.72 -29.53 7.59
C GLU A 29 10.73 -28.78 8.46
N GLY A 30 10.44 -28.70 9.77
CA GLY A 30 11.32 -28.06 10.76
C GLY A 30 11.32 -26.52 10.76
N ASP A 31 10.53 -25.86 9.89
CA ASP A 31 10.49 -24.39 9.80
C ASP A 31 9.47 -23.73 10.73
N GLY A 32 8.69 -24.50 11.49
CA GLY A 32 7.69 -23.99 12.45
C GLY A 32 8.27 -23.03 13.49
N ALA A 33 7.42 -22.21 14.11
CA ALA A 33 7.84 -21.42 15.26
C ALA A 33 8.11 -22.35 16.45
N PHE A 34 8.95 -21.95 17.40
CA PHE A 34 9.26 -22.81 18.55
C PHE A 34 8.03 -23.20 19.42
N TYR A 35 6.93 -22.45 19.29
CA TYR A 35 5.67 -22.63 20.01
C TYR A 35 4.55 -23.28 19.18
N GLY A 36 4.76 -23.55 17.89
CA GLY A 36 3.75 -24.21 17.05
C GLY A 36 3.97 -24.04 15.55
N PRO A 37 3.16 -24.73 14.74
CA PRO A 37 3.25 -24.69 13.28
C PRO A 37 2.67 -23.39 12.71
N LYS A 38 3.02 -23.10 11.46
CA LYS A 38 2.61 -21.88 10.75
C LYS A 38 2.28 -22.15 9.28
N ILE A 39 1.31 -21.38 8.78
CA ILE A 39 1.06 -21.18 7.36
C ILE A 39 1.82 -19.93 6.95
N ASP A 40 2.74 -20.07 6.00
CA ASP A 40 3.53 -18.96 5.47
C ASP A 40 3.15 -18.62 4.04
N ILE A 41 2.89 -17.34 3.80
CA ILE A 41 2.56 -16.80 2.49
C ILE A 41 3.80 -16.14 1.93
N HIS A 42 4.38 -16.79 0.93
CA HIS A 42 5.57 -16.31 0.25
C HIS A 42 5.21 -15.45 -0.96
N ILE A 43 5.86 -14.30 -1.07
CA ILE A 43 5.78 -13.41 -2.23
C ILE A 43 7.15 -13.38 -2.90
N LYS A 44 7.14 -13.38 -4.24
CA LYS A 44 8.36 -13.27 -5.03
C LYS A 44 8.68 -11.81 -5.33
N ASP A 45 9.94 -11.46 -5.18
CA ASP A 45 10.46 -10.14 -5.54
C ASP A 45 10.73 -10.03 -7.07
N ALA A 46 11.23 -8.88 -7.53
CA ALA A 46 11.48 -8.61 -8.95
C ALA A 46 12.45 -9.60 -9.59
N ILE A 47 13.41 -10.13 -8.83
CA ILE A 47 14.40 -11.13 -9.29
C ILE A 47 14.02 -12.56 -8.87
N LYS A 48 12.76 -12.78 -8.47
CA LYS A 48 12.16 -14.08 -8.14
C LYS A 48 12.68 -14.76 -6.88
N ARG A 49 13.34 -14.04 -5.96
CA ARG A 49 13.62 -14.57 -4.62
C ARG A 49 12.33 -14.66 -3.82
N SER A 50 12.22 -15.69 -2.99
CA SER A 50 11.05 -15.96 -2.18
C SER A 50 11.18 -15.29 -0.81
N HIS A 51 10.18 -14.52 -0.41
CA HIS A 51 10.14 -13.85 0.89
C HIS A 51 8.85 -14.19 1.62
N GLN A 52 8.97 -14.72 2.84
CA GLN A 52 7.83 -14.88 3.75
C GLN A 52 7.29 -13.48 4.12
N CYS A 53 6.04 -13.21 3.77
CA CYS A 53 5.37 -11.96 4.11
C CYS A 53 4.29 -12.22 5.15
N ALA A 54 3.14 -12.74 4.73
CA ALA A 54 2.06 -13.04 5.66
C ALA A 54 2.31 -14.39 6.36
N THR A 55 1.83 -14.52 7.58
CA THR A 55 1.91 -15.77 8.36
C THR A 55 0.71 -15.90 9.28
N VAL A 56 0.25 -17.14 9.49
CA VAL A 56 -0.77 -17.53 10.47
C VAL A 56 -0.22 -18.72 11.24
N GLN A 57 -0.12 -18.61 12.56
CA GLN A 57 0.58 -19.57 13.40
C GLN A 57 -0.34 -19.99 14.54
N LEU A 58 -0.36 -21.29 14.83
CA LEU A 58 -1.26 -21.87 15.83
C LEU A 58 -0.45 -22.26 17.06
N ASP A 59 -0.78 -21.64 18.19
CA ASP A 59 0.00 -21.72 19.43
C ASP A 59 -0.85 -22.32 20.56
N PHE A 60 -0.46 -23.53 20.96
CA PHE A 60 -0.97 -24.22 22.14
C PHE A 60 -0.01 -24.13 23.33
N GLN A 61 1.24 -23.69 23.13
CA GLN A 61 2.29 -23.77 24.15
C GLN A 61 2.36 -22.53 25.05
N LEU A 62 2.34 -21.33 24.48
CA LEU A 62 2.45 -20.11 25.30
C LEU A 62 1.24 -19.93 26.23
N PRO A 63 -0.01 -20.24 25.84
CA PRO A 63 -1.13 -20.23 26.77
C PRO A 63 -0.92 -21.08 28.01
N GLU A 64 -0.22 -22.21 27.88
CA GLU A 64 0.15 -23.07 29.00
C GLU A 64 1.24 -22.43 29.87
N LYS A 65 2.33 -21.97 29.25
CA LYS A 65 3.46 -21.37 29.96
C LYS A 65 3.10 -20.11 30.76
N PHE A 66 2.15 -19.31 30.27
CA PHE A 66 1.71 -18.08 30.93
C PHE A 66 0.48 -18.27 31.85
N ASP A 67 0.03 -19.52 32.06
CA ASP A 67 -1.21 -19.87 32.74
C ASP A 67 -2.45 -19.07 32.27
N LEU A 68 -2.56 -18.84 30.96
CA LEU A 68 -3.71 -18.14 30.39
C LEU A 68 -4.95 -19.02 30.50
N THR A 69 -6.06 -18.46 30.95
CA THR A 69 -7.34 -19.18 31.08
C THR A 69 -8.53 -18.25 30.86
N TYR A 70 -9.67 -18.83 30.47
CA TYR A 70 -10.97 -18.18 30.43
C TYR A 70 -12.04 -19.12 31.01
N ILE A 71 -13.23 -18.60 31.29
CA ILE A 71 -14.37 -19.40 31.76
C ILE A 71 -15.26 -19.72 30.55
N ASN A 72 -15.52 -21.00 30.29
CA ASN A 72 -16.40 -21.44 29.20
C ASN A 72 -17.89 -21.37 29.60
N GLU A 73 -18.77 -21.79 28.68
CA GLU A 73 -20.23 -21.82 28.88
C GLU A 73 -20.66 -22.77 30.01
N ASP A 74 -19.84 -23.79 30.31
CA ASP A 74 -20.05 -24.76 31.39
C ASP A 74 -19.49 -24.28 32.75
N ASN A 75 -19.04 -23.02 32.84
CA ASN A 75 -18.44 -22.41 34.03
C ASN A 75 -17.11 -23.08 34.48
N GLU A 76 -16.39 -23.68 33.55
CA GLU A 76 -15.10 -24.34 33.77
C GLU A 76 -13.94 -23.43 33.37
N LYS A 77 -12.84 -23.52 34.14
CA LYS A 77 -11.59 -22.84 33.82
C LYS A 77 -10.86 -23.60 32.71
N VAL A 78 -10.87 -23.06 31.51
CA VAL A 78 -10.28 -23.67 30.31
C VAL A 78 -9.14 -22.83 29.73
N ARG A 79 -8.22 -23.49 29.04
CA ARG A 79 -7.05 -22.83 28.43
C ARG A 79 -7.40 -22.37 27.00
N PRO A 80 -7.10 -21.11 26.62
CA PRO A 80 -7.35 -20.64 25.27
C PRO A 80 -6.28 -21.16 24.30
N VAL A 81 -6.65 -21.15 23.03
CA VAL A 81 -5.72 -21.31 21.90
C VAL A 81 -5.36 -19.92 21.38
N VAL A 82 -4.09 -19.68 21.06
CA VAL A 82 -3.65 -18.41 20.50
C VAL A 82 -3.34 -18.57 19.01
N ILE A 83 -3.84 -17.63 18.20
CA ILE A 83 -3.48 -17.52 16.78
C ILE A 83 -2.60 -16.28 16.61
N HIS A 84 -1.35 -16.49 16.25
CA HIS A 84 -0.44 -15.41 15.87
C HIS A 84 -0.61 -15.14 14.38
N ARG A 85 -0.73 -13.87 13.98
CA ARG A 85 -0.78 -13.52 12.57
C ARG A 85 -0.09 -12.21 12.25
N ALA A 86 0.57 -12.17 11.11
CA ALA A 86 0.99 -10.94 10.46
C ALA A 86 0.47 -10.96 9.02
N VAL A 87 -0.29 -9.94 8.61
CA VAL A 87 -0.91 -9.89 7.27
C VAL A 87 0.07 -9.35 6.23
N PHE A 88 0.88 -8.35 6.60
CA PHE A 88 1.93 -7.80 5.74
C PHE A 88 3.31 -8.36 6.08
N GLY A 89 3.44 -9.14 7.15
CA GLY A 89 4.73 -9.44 7.75
C GLY A 89 5.28 -8.20 8.44
N SER A 90 6.53 -7.83 8.13
CA SER A 90 7.08 -6.54 8.52
C SER A 90 6.74 -5.46 7.49
N ILE A 91 6.54 -4.23 7.97
CA ILE A 91 6.26 -3.08 7.11
C ILE A 91 7.42 -2.82 6.14
N ASP A 92 8.66 -2.95 6.60
CA ASP A 92 9.87 -2.75 5.79
C ASP A 92 9.94 -3.73 4.62
N ARG A 93 9.69 -5.02 4.87
CA ARG A 93 9.69 -6.06 3.83
C ARG A 93 8.56 -5.84 2.84
N PHE A 94 7.36 -5.58 3.34
CA PHE A 94 6.20 -5.35 2.49
C PHE A 94 6.40 -4.10 1.61
N LEU A 95 6.95 -3.02 2.18
CA LEU A 95 7.29 -1.82 1.42
C LEU A 95 8.34 -2.09 0.35
N GLY A 96 9.38 -2.86 0.66
CA GLY A 96 10.37 -3.30 -0.33
C GLY A 96 9.73 -4.03 -1.51
N ILE A 97 8.85 -5.00 -1.22
CA ILE A 97 8.08 -5.71 -2.25
C ILE A 97 7.18 -4.77 -3.04
N LEU A 98 6.51 -3.80 -2.41
CA LEU A 98 5.68 -2.83 -3.12
C LEU A 98 6.51 -1.93 -4.04
N ILE A 99 7.68 -1.46 -3.59
CA ILE A 99 8.59 -0.66 -4.41
C ILE A 99 8.99 -1.43 -5.67
N GLU A 100 9.38 -2.70 -5.50
CA GLU A 100 9.75 -3.57 -6.62
C GLU A 100 8.55 -3.86 -7.54
N HIS A 101 7.39 -4.19 -6.98
CA HIS A 101 6.17 -4.50 -7.72
C HIS A 101 5.69 -3.34 -8.59
N PHE A 102 5.70 -2.12 -8.05
CA PHE A 102 5.29 -0.92 -8.79
C PHE A 102 6.44 -0.27 -9.56
N GLY A 103 7.67 -0.79 -9.42
CA GLY A 103 8.88 -0.10 -9.88
C GLY A 103 8.93 1.35 -9.40
N GLY A 104 8.51 1.64 -8.17
CA GLY A 104 8.42 2.99 -7.59
C GLY A 104 7.28 3.88 -8.09
N ALA A 105 6.47 3.46 -9.07
CA ALA A 105 5.28 4.20 -9.52
C ALA A 105 4.05 3.81 -8.69
N PHE A 106 4.04 4.24 -7.43
CA PHE A 106 3.00 3.85 -6.48
C PHE A 106 1.59 4.28 -6.94
N PRO A 107 0.55 3.50 -6.59
CA PRO A 107 -0.83 3.96 -6.68
C PRO A 107 -1.00 5.31 -5.98
N LEU A 108 -1.92 6.14 -6.49
CA LEU A 108 -2.19 7.48 -5.98
C LEU A 108 -2.35 7.53 -4.46
N TRP A 109 -3.10 6.59 -3.89
CA TRP A 109 -3.36 6.56 -2.44
C TRP A 109 -2.10 6.28 -1.61
N LEU A 110 -1.09 5.59 -2.16
CA LEU A 110 0.21 5.30 -1.53
C LEU A 110 1.31 6.31 -1.87
N ALA A 111 1.17 7.06 -2.96
CA ALA A 111 2.23 7.94 -3.44
C ALA A 111 2.63 9.02 -2.39
N PRO A 112 3.92 9.16 -2.03
CA PRO A 112 4.35 10.14 -1.02
C PRO A 112 3.95 11.58 -1.37
N LYS A 113 4.03 11.93 -2.67
CA LYS A 113 3.47 13.14 -3.26
C LYS A 113 2.50 12.72 -4.35
N GLN A 114 1.24 13.16 -4.24
CA GLN A 114 0.15 12.79 -5.15
C GLN A 114 0.06 13.75 -6.32
N VAL A 115 0.24 15.05 -6.05
CA VAL A 115 0.11 16.12 -7.04
C VAL A 115 1.33 17.03 -7.01
N GLN A 116 1.86 17.40 -8.18
CA GLN A 116 2.89 18.42 -8.37
C GLN A 116 2.32 19.60 -9.15
N LEU A 117 2.27 20.77 -8.51
CA LEU A 117 1.86 22.01 -9.16
C LEU A 117 3.05 22.69 -9.82
N ILE A 118 2.85 23.20 -11.04
CA ILE A 118 3.84 23.95 -11.80
C ILE A 118 3.15 25.18 -12.42
N GLY A 119 3.50 26.37 -11.95
CA GLY A 119 3.15 27.61 -12.63
C GLY A 119 4.03 27.82 -13.86
N VAL A 120 3.46 28.28 -14.97
CA VAL A 120 4.20 28.58 -16.22
C VAL A 120 5.17 29.75 -16.04
N SER A 121 4.84 30.70 -15.17
CA SER A 121 5.62 31.89 -14.85
C SER A 121 5.30 32.34 -13.41
N THR A 122 6.03 33.33 -12.90
CA THR A 122 5.83 33.90 -11.57
C THR A 122 4.51 34.66 -11.43
N VAL A 123 3.88 35.12 -12.52
CA VAL A 123 2.59 35.81 -12.42
C VAL A 123 1.45 34.89 -12.00
N HIS A 124 1.63 33.56 -12.13
CA HIS A 124 0.62 32.56 -11.74
C HIS A 124 0.74 32.13 -10.26
N HIS A 125 1.66 32.70 -9.49
CA HIS A 125 1.98 32.22 -8.13
C HIS A 125 0.78 32.21 -7.19
N ASP A 126 -0.09 33.23 -7.28
CA ASP A 126 -1.28 33.34 -6.42
C ASP A 126 -2.31 32.27 -6.77
N TYR A 127 -2.50 31.99 -8.06
CA TYR A 127 -3.38 30.91 -8.50
C TYR A 127 -2.83 29.53 -8.11
N VAL A 128 -1.52 29.32 -8.22
CA VAL A 128 -0.84 28.11 -7.75
C VAL A 128 -1.07 27.90 -6.24
N LYS A 129 -0.97 28.96 -5.42
CA LYS A 129 -1.26 28.90 -3.99
C LYS A 129 -2.73 28.56 -3.71
N LYS A 130 -3.66 29.20 -4.42
CA LYS A 130 -5.11 28.91 -4.31
C LYS A 130 -5.41 27.44 -4.62
N VAL A 131 -4.84 26.91 -5.70
CA VAL A 131 -5.02 25.49 -6.10
C VAL A 131 -4.41 24.55 -5.05
N LYS A 132 -3.21 24.88 -4.53
CA LYS A 132 -2.56 24.13 -3.45
C LYS A 132 -3.45 24.05 -2.21
N GLU A 133 -4.01 25.18 -1.78
CA GLU A 133 -4.87 25.25 -0.59
C GLU A 133 -6.16 24.46 -0.77
N ALA A 134 -6.80 24.57 -1.94
CA ALA A 134 -7.98 23.78 -2.28
C ALA A 134 -7.71 22.27 -2.19
N LEU A 135 -6.60 21.80 -2.77
CA LEU A 135 -6.20 20.39 -2.70
C LEU A 135 -5.86 19.96 -1.26
N ARG A 136 -5.11 20.77 -0.52
CA ARG A 136 -4.73 20.46 0.87
C ARG A 136 -5.93 20.38 1.80
N LYS A 137 -6.93 21.24 1.61
CA LYS A 137 -8.18 21.22 2.40
C LYS A 137 -8.90 19.88 2.30
N GLU A 138 -8.74 19.18 1.18
CA GLU A 138 -9.31 17.86 0.92
C GLU A 138 -8.36 16.70 1.30
N GLY A 139 -7.26 16.98 2.00
CA GLY A 139 -6.29 15.97 2.45
C GLY A 139 -5.35 15.44 1.38
N ILE A 140 -5.29 16.09 0.20
CA ILE A 140 -4.44 15.66 -0.92
C ILE A 140 -2.99 16.12 -0.69
N ARG A 141 -2.03 15.20 -0.86
CA ARG A 141 -0.59 15.46 -0.70
C ARG A 141 -0.03 16.16 -1.93
N VAL A 142 0.04 17.48 -1.89
CA VAL A 142 0.44 18.35 -2.99
C VAL A 142 1.77 19.06 -2.74
N GLY A 143 2.65 19.09 -3.74
CA GLY A 143 3.87 19.91 -3.80
C GLY A 143 3.77 21.02 -4.85
N VAL A 144 4.62 22.03 -4.75
CA VAL A 144 4.75 23.12 -5.74
C VAL A 144 6.20 23.19 -6.21
N ASP A 145 6.42 23.39 -7.51
CA ASP A 145 7.75 23.60 -8.08
C ASP A 145 7.94 25.08 -8.43
N GLU A 146 8.51 25.81 -7.49
CA GLU A 146 8.75 27.25 -7.56
C GLU A 146 10.10 27.63 -8.21
N ARG A 147 10.88 26.64 -8.69
CA ARG A 147 12.21 26.88 -9.28
C ARG A 147 12.10 27.76 -10.52
N ASN A 148 13.12 28.57 -10.81
CA ASN A 148 13.20 29.30 -12.08
C ASN A 148 13.81 28.43 -13.18
N GLU A 149 13.04 27.43 -13.63
CA GLU A 149 13.46 26.41 -14.61
C GLU A 149 12.43 26.30 -15.75
N LYS A 150 12.88 25.84 -16.92
CA LYS A 150 11.98 25.63 -18.07
C LYS A 150 10.86 24.66 -17.69
N LEU A 151 9.62 24.95 -18.10
CA LEU A 151 8.43 24.11 -17.83
C LEU A 151 8.66 22.63 -18.17
N GLY A 152 9.22 22.35 -19.34
CA GLY A 152 9.53 20.97 -19.76
C GLY A 152 10.51 20.26 -18.82
N ARG A 153 11.47 20.98 -18.23
CA ARG A 153 12.40 20.42 -17.23
C ARG A 153 11.67 20.08 -15.94
N LYS A 154 10.83 20.96 -15.44
CA LYS A 154 10.01 20.72 -14.23
C LYS A 154 9.09 19.51 -14.40
N ILE A 155 8.41 19.41 -15.54
CA ILE A 155 7.55 18.26 -15.88
C ILE A 155 8.38 16.97 -15.91
N ARG A 156 9.54 16.99 -16.58
CA ARG A 156 10.43 15.81 -16.64
C ARG A 156 10.90 15.38 -15.26
N ASP A 157 11.33 16.31 -14.41
CA ASP A 157 11.78 16.00 -13.05
C ASP A 157 10.64 15.36 -12.24
N ALA A 158 9.41 15.87 -12.37
CA ALA A 158 8.24 15.31 -11.69
C ALA A 158 7.88 13.90 -12.20
N GLN A 159 8.03 13.65 -13.51
CA GLN A 159 7.87 12.32 -14.09
C GLN A 159 8.96 11.34 -13.63
N LEU A 160 10.21 11.78 -13.50
CA LEU A 160 11.29 10.95 -12.95
C LEU A 160 11.04 10.56 -11.50
N GLN A 161 10.40 11.45 -10.72
CA GLN A 161 9.93 11.17 -9.36
C GLN A 161 8.64 10.33 -9.31
N LYS A 162 8.06 9.99 -10.47
CA LYS A 162 6.86 9.14 -10.61
C LYS A 162 5.65 9.69 -9.85
N ILE A 163 5.52 11.01 -9.82
CA ILE A 163 4.39 11.68 -9.16
C ILE A 163 3.12 11.42 -10.00
N PRO A 164 2.02 10.91 -9.40
CA PRO A 164 0.83 10.50 -10.14
C PRO A 164 0.24 11.59 -11.04
N TYR A 165 0.11 12.81 -10.52
CA TYR A 165 -0.43 13.95 -11.27
C TYR A 165 0.49 15.16 -11.24
N ILE A 166 0.62 15.80 -12.40
CA ILE A 166 1.27 17.09 -12.56
C ILE A 166 0.20 18.07 -13.05
N LEU A 167 0.00 19.18 -12.35
CA LEU A 167 -0.91 20.25 -12.79
C LEU A 167 -0.09 21.43 -13.28
N VAL A 168 -0.31 21.80 -14.53
CA VAL A 168 0.27 23.00 -15.15
C VAL A 168 -0.74 24.13 -15.05
N LEU A 169 -0.28 25.29 -14.61
CA LEU A 169 -1.11 26.47 -14.36
C LEU A 169 -0.52 27.68 -15.10
N GLY A 170 -1.14 28.05 -16.22
CA GLY A 170 -0.83 29.24 -17.01
C GLY A 170 -1.96 30.27 -17.01
N ASP A 171 -1.85 31.26 -17.89
CA ASP A 171 -2.83 32.36 -18.02
C ASP A 171 -4.25 31.83 -18.26
N GLU A 172 -4.38 30.81 -19.10
CA GLU A 172 -5.68 30.21 -19.45
C GLU A 172 -6.32 29.51 -18.24
N GLU A 173 -5.54 28.80 -17.42
CA GLU A 173 -6.02 28.17 -16.19
C GLU A 173 -6.45 29.21 -15.15
N VAL A 174 -5.71 30.32 -15.04
CA VAL A 174 -6.07 31.42 -14.14
C VAL A 174 -7.39 32.04 -14.56
N ALA A 175 -7.56 32.34 -15.85
CA ALA A 175 -8.76 32.98 -16.40
C ALA A 175 -10.02 32.10 -16.25
N THR A 176 -9.89 30.79 -16.44
CA THR A 176 -11.04 29.87 -16.42
C THR A 176 -11.20 29.09 -15.10
N GLN A 177 -10.43 29.41 -14.07
CA GLN A 177 -10.38 28.65 -12.81
C GLN A 177 -10.24 27.12 -13.03
N ALA A 178 -9.36 26.76 -13.97
CA ALA A 178 -9.13 25.38 -14.39
C ALA A 178 -7.74 24.89 -13.99
N VAL A 179 -7.45 23.63 -14.29
CA VAL A 179 -6.13 23.01 -14.18
C VAL A 179 -5.86 22.20 -15.45
N SER A 180 -4.63 22.26 -15.96
CA SER A 180 -4.17 21.38 -17.02
C SER A 180 -3.47 20.17 -16.40
N VAL A 181 -4.13 19.01 -16.44
CA VAL A 181 -3.75 17.77 -15.76
C VAL A 181 -2.90 16.90 -16.67
N ARG A 182 -1.76 16.43 -16.15
CA ARG A 182 -0.97 15.37 -16.77
C ARG A 182 -0.80 14.21 -15.80
N THR A 183 -1.17 13.01 -16.23
CA THR A 183 -1.00 11.77 -15.47
C THR A 183 0.34 11.12 -15.76
N TYR A 184 0.97 10.51 -14.76
CA TYR A 184 2.19 9.72 -14.95
C TYR A 184 1.99 8.64 -16.04
N ARG A 185 2.95 8.53 -16.98
CA ARG A 185 2.94 7.64 -18.16
C ARG A 185 1.83 7.89 -19.19
N GLN A 186 0.96 8.88 -19.02
CA GLN A 186 0.04 9.28 -20.07
C GLN A 186 0.59 10.48 -20.86
N GLU A 187 0.35 10.45 -22.16
CA GLU A 187 0.59 11.60 -23.03
C GLU A 187 -0.61 12.54 -23.02
N GLY A 188 -0.34 13.82 -23.27
CA GLY A 188 -1.37 14.86 -23.30
C GLY A 188 -1.55 15.62 -21.99
N LEU A 189 -2.29 16.72 -22.10
CA LEU A 189 -2.81 17.50 -21.01
C LEU A 189 -4.32 17.48 -21.15
N GLU A 190 -5.02 17.12 -20.08
CA GLU A 190 -6.48 17.25 -20.00
C GLU A 190 -6.80 18.48 -19.17
N LYS A 191 -7.53 19.43 -19.77
CA LYS A 191 -7.97 20.63 -19.06
C LYS A 191 -9.32 20.38 -18.41
N MET A 192 -9.44 20.68 -17.13
CA MET A 192 -10.71 20.57 -16.39
C MET A 192 -10.82 21.60 -15.28
N ALA A 193 -12.05 21.86 -14.82
CA ALA A 193 -12.27 22.70 -13.65
C ALA A 193 -11.60 22.11 -12.40
N ILE A 194 -11.10 22.98 -11.52
CA ILE A 194 -10.41 22.55 -10.29
C ILE A 194 -11.30 21.63 -9.42
N ASP A 195 -12.59 21.97 -9.27
CA ASP A 195 -13.51 21.19 -8.46
C ASP A 195 -13.76 19.80 -9.05
N THR A 196 -13.85 19.69 -10.38
CA THR A 196 -13.95 18.41 -11.08
C THR A 196 -12.73 17.54 -10.81
N PHE A 197 -11.52 18.10 -10.92
CA PHE A 197 -10.28 17.38 -10.62
C PHE A 197 -10.25 16.89 -9.16
N ILE A 198 -10.65 17.74 -8.21
CA ILE A 198 -10.73 17.40 -6.79
C ILE A 198 -11.69 16.22 -6.55
N GLN A 199 -12.86 16.20 -7.20
CA GLN A 199 -13.79 15.08 -7.04
C GLN A 199 -13.21 13.78 -7.60
N GLN A 200 -12.61 13.82 -8.78
CA GLN A 200 -11.98 12.66 -9.43
C GLN A 200 -10.86 12.06 -8.57
N ILE A 201 -9.93 12.90 -8.10
CA ILE A 201 -8.77 12.44 -7.32
C ILE A 201 -9.21 11.88 -5.95
N LYS A 202 -10.22 12.48 -5.30
CA LYS A 202 -10.79 11.95 -4.05
C LYS A 202 -11.42 10.58 -4.25
N GLN A 203 -12.19 10.42 -5.32
CA GLN A 203 -12.80 9.14 -5.66
C GLN A 203 -11.73 8.07 -5.91
N GLU A 204 -10.68 8.41 -6.65
CA GLU A 204 -9.58 7.47 -6.93
C GLU A 204 -8.83 7.05 -5.65
N ILE A 205 -8.55 8.00 -4.75
CA ILE A 205 -7.93 7.74 -3.44
C ILE A 205 -8.83 6.84 -2.59
N ALA A 206 -10.12 7.16 -2.50
CA ALA A 206 -11.08 6.41 -1.68
C ALA A 206 -11.25 4.97 -2.17
N GLN A 207 -11.26 4.77 -3.49
CA GLN A 207 -11.34 3.44 -4.11
C GLN A 207 -10.01 2.67 -4.04
N LYS A 208 -8.92 3.30 -3.59
CA LYS A 208 -7.56 2.74 -3.58
C LYS A 208 -7.19 2.14 -4.94
N LYS A 209 -7.60 2.82 -6.03
CA LYS A 209 -7.45 2.33 -7.39
C LYS A 209 -5.98 2.03 -7.70
N LEU A 210 -5.73 0.90 -8.36
CA LEU A 210 -4.40 0.54 -8.82
C LEU A 210 -4.11 1.25 -10.15
N PRO A 211 -2.85 1.68 -10.38
CA PRO A 211 -2.46 2.24 -11.66
C PRO A 211 -2.55 1.14 -12.74
N ILE A 212 -2.82 1.53 -13.98
CA ILE A 212 -2.71 0.61 -15.11
C ILE A 212 -1.22 0.30 -15.28
N LEU A 213 -0.80 -0.87 -14.79
CA LEU A 213 0.55 -1.36 -14.99
C LEU A 213 0.68 -1.79 -16.45
N THR A 214 1.19 -0.90 -17.31
CA THR A 214 1.78 -1.34 -18.56
C THR A 214 2.93 -2.27 -18.22
N LYS A 215 2.87 -3.52 -18.71
CA LYS A 215 3.88 -4.55 -18.48
C LYS A 215 5.27 -3.93 -18.64
N LEU A 216 6.09 -4.05 -17.59
CA LEU A 216 7.54 -3.80 -17.64
C LEU A 216 8.18 -4.74 -18.65
#